data_AF-A0A3D3TBS7-F1
#
_entry.id   AF-A0A3D3TBS7-F1
#
_cell.length_a   1.000
_cell.length_b   1.000
_cell.length_c   1.000
_cell.angle_alpha   90.00
_cell.angle_beta   90.00
_cell.angle_gamma   90.00
#
_symmetry.space_group_name_H-M   'P 1'
#
loop_
_entity.id
_entity.type
_entity.pdbx_description
1 polymer ?
#
loop_
_entity_poly.entity_id
_entity_poly.type
_entity_poly.pdbx_seq_one_letter_code
_entity_poly.pdbx_strand_id
1 'polypeptide(L)' 'LEIVEFTDYIMPNNAVENGEIDANYFQHITYMDNFNKEHSTHLTSVASIHYEPFGIYAGRVSTLA' A
#
# COMPACT_ATOMS: atom_id res chain seq x y z
N LEU A 1 -14.98 -11.45 -9.24
CA LEU A 1 -14.07 -10.69 -8.37
C LEU A 1 -14.17 -11.31 -7.00
N GLU A 2 -13.05 -11.82 -6.50
CA GLU A 2 -12.91 -12.29 -5.13
C GLU A 2 -12.06 -11.24 -4.39
N ILE A 3 -12.50 -10.84 -3.19
CA ILE A 3 -11.83 -9.81 -2.39
C ILE A 3 -11.20 -10.51 -1.19
N VAL A 4 -9.88 -10.41 -1.10
CA VAL A 4 -9.10 -10.87 0.06
C VAL A 4 -8.67 -9.64 0.83
N GLU A 5 -9.07 -9.56 2.10
CA GLU A 5 -8.76 -8.43 2.97
C GLU A 5 -7.45 -8.67 3.75
N PHE A 6 -6.64 -7.63 3.84
CA PHE A 6 -5.40 -7.60 4.61
C PHE A 6 -5.43 -6.41 5.57
N THR A 7 -4.77 -6.54 6.71
CA THR A 7 -4.71 -5.49 7.75
C THR A 7 -3.33 -4.84 7.87
N ASP A 8 -2.37 -5.24 7.03
CA ASP A 8 -1.02 -4.71 6.98
C ASP A 8 -0.59 -4.41 5.53
N TYR A 9 0.55 -3.75 5.38
CA TYR A 9 1.04 -3.24 4.09
C TYR A 9 2.09 -4.14 3.41
N ILE A 10 2.53 -5.22 4.07
CA ILE A 10 3.56 -6.12 3.55
C ILE A 10 2.90 -7.29 2.82
N MET A 11 1.92 -7.93 3.46
CA MET A 11 1.26 -9.12 2.94
C MET A 11 0.62 -8.94 1.55
N PRO A 12 -0.07 -7.83 1.23
CA PRO A 12 -0.68 -7.67 -0.08
C PRO A 12 0.32 -7.66 -1.24
N ASN A 13 1.53 -7.15 -1.00
CA ASN A 13 2.60 -7.12 -2.02
C ASN A 13 3.22 -8.49 -2.23
N ASN A 14 3.53 -9.21 -1.15
CA ASN A 14 4.03 -10.58 -1.23
C ASN A 14 3.03 -11.51 -1.91
N ALA A 15 1.74 -11.37 -1.60
CA ALA A 15 0.70 -12.20 -2.22
C ALA A 15 0.61 -12.02 -3.75
N VAL A 16 0.82 -10.79 -4.26
CA VAL A 16 0.88 -10.55 -5.71
C VAL A 16 2.18 -11.10 -6.31
N GLU A 17 3.34 -10.80 -5.72
CA GLU A 17 4.63 -11.29 -6.24
C GLU A 17 4.69 -12.83 -6.27
N ASN A 18 4.14 -13.50 -5.25
CA ASN A 18 4.07 -14.96 -5.17
C ASN A 18 3.00 -15.58 -6.09
N GLY A 19 2.15 -14.76 -6.72
CA GLY A 19 1.05 -15.24 -7.56
C GLY A 19 -0.13 -15.84 -6.79
N GLU A 20 -0.27 -15.53 -5.50
CA GLU A 20 -1.41 -15.96 -4.67
C GLU A 20 -2.68 -15.16 -5.00
N ILE A 21 -2.53 -13.89 -5.40
CA ILE A 21 -3.60 -13.02 -5.90
C ILE A 21 -3.15 -12.28 -7.16
N ASP A 22 -4.08 -11.98 -8.06
CA ASP A 22 -3.76 -11.36 -9.35
C ASP A 22 -3.36 -9.88 -9.24
N ALA A 23 -3.87 -9.17 -8.23
CA ALA A 23 -3.63 -7.75 -8.01
C ALA A 23 -3.90 -7.36 -6.56
N ASN A 24 -3.34 -6.23 -6.12
CA ASN A 24 -3.69 -5.57 -4.87
C ASN A 24 -4.09 -4.10 -5.11
N TYR A 25 -4.82 -3.53 -4.15
CA TYR A 25 -5.27 -2.14 -4.19
C TYR A 25 -5.27 -1.54 -2.77
N PHE A 26 -4.15 -0.92 -2.40
CA PHE A 26 -3.99 -0.29 -1.08
C PHE A 26 -2.88 0.79 -1.03
N GLN A 27 -1.88 0.69 -1.91
CA GLN A 27 -0.66 1.49 -1.85
C GLN A 27 -0.60 2.64 -2.86
N HIS A 28 0.27 3.61 -2.60
CA HIS A 28 0.70 4.64 -3.55
C HIS A 28 2.04 4.28 -4.21
N ILE A 29 2.36 4.90 -5.34
CA ILE A 29 3.53 4.57 -6.19
C ILE A 29 4.85 4.58 -5.40
N THR A 30 5.09 5.62 -4.60
CA THR A 30 6.35 5.72 -3.82
C THR A 30 6.56 4.58 -2.82
N TYR A 31 5.47 4.00 -2.28
CA TYR A 31 5.57 2.86 -1.38
C TYR A 31 5.95 1.60 -2.17
N MET A 32 5.27 1.35 -3.30
CA MET A 32 5.56 0.24 -4.21
C MET A 32 7.02 0.24 -4.69
N ASP A 33 7.52 1.40 -5.13
CA ASP A 33 8.89 1.53 -5.63
C ASP A 33 9.94 1.21 -4.53
N ASN A 34 9.70 1.69 -3.30
CA ASN A 34 10.54 1.36 -2.16
C ASN A 34 10.45 -0.12 -1.80
N PHE A 35 9.24 -0.70 -1.80
CA PHE A 35 9.03 -2.12 -1.52
C PHE A 35 9.79 -3.00 -2.52
N ASN A 36 9.69 -2.71 -3.82
CA ASN A 36 10.46 -3.40 -4.86
C ASN A 36 11.98 -3.32 -4.61
N LYS A 37 12.47 -2.14 -4.23
CA LYS A 37 13.90 -1.94 -3.92
C LYS A 37 14.36 -2.72 -2.69
N GLU A 38 13.56 -2.75 -1.63
CA GLU A 38 13.92 -3.38 -0.36
C GLU A 38 13.75 -4.91 -0.37
N HIS A 39 12.75 -5.40 -1.11
CA HIS A 39 12.37 -6.82 -1.12
C HIS A 39 12.72 -7.55 -2.42
N SER A 40 13.34 -6.87 -3.39
CA SER A 40 13.72 -7.44 -4.69
C SER A 40 12.52 -8.00 -5.48
N THR A 41 11.38 -7.33 -5.38
CA THR A 41 10.13 -7.66 -6.09
C THR A 41 9.95 -6.83 -7.36
N HIS A 42 8.98 -7.19 -8.21
CA HIS A 42 8.83 -6.65 -9.56
C HIS A 42 7.42 -6.08 -9.81
N LEU A 43 6.77 -5.58 -8.76
CA LEU A 43 5.41 -5.05 -8.83
C LEU A 43 5.36 -3.81 -9.73
N THR A 44 4.26 -3.63 -10.45
CA THR A 44 4.03 -2.47 -11.32
C THR A 44 2.63 -1.89 -11.13
N SER A 45 2.51 -0.57 -11.26
CA SER A 45 1.22 0.11 -11.19
C SER A 45 0.52 0.05 -12.54
N VAL A 46 -0.74 -0.42 -12.53
CA VAL A 46 -1.57 -0.49 -13.75
C VAL A 46 -2.34 0.81 -13.99
N ALA A 47 -2.76 1.49 -12.93
CA ALA A 47 -3.51 2.74 -13.00
C ALA A 47 -3.45 3.52 -11.69
N SER A 48 -3.58 4.85 -11.78
CA SER A 48 -3.85 5.72 -10.64
C SER A 48 -5.36 5.79 -10.41
N ILE A 49 -5.82 5.45 -9.21
CA ILE A 49 -7.26 5.35 -8.91
C ILE A 49 -7.77 6.54 -8.09
N HIS A 50 -7.16 6.82 -6.95
CA HIS A 50 -7.58 7.90 -6.03
C HIS A 50 -6.41 8.45 -5.22
N TYR A 51 -6.70 9.46 -4.40
CA TYR A 51 -5.75 10.09 -3.47
C TYR A 51 -6.38 10.19 -2.08
N GLU A 52 -5.60 9.84 -1.06
CA GLU A 52 -5.97 9.96 0.35
C GLU A 52 -5.11 11.03 1.02
N PRO A 53 -5.69 12.17 1.46
CA PRO A 53 -4.94 13.20 2.16
C PRO A 53 -4.36 12.69 3.49
N PHE A 54 -3.04 12.81 3.65
CA PHE A 54 -2.39 12.46 4.91
C PHE A 54 -2.73 13.50 5.99
N GLY A 55 -3.25 13.03 7.13
CA GLY A 55 -3.77 13.89 8.18
C GLY A 55 -2.99 13.76 9.48
N ILE A 56 -2.79 14.87 10.17
CA ILE A 56 -2.38 14.90 11.56
C ILE A 56 -3.64 14.94 12.42
N TYR A 57 -3.79 14.00 13.34
CA TYR A 57 -4.93 13.92 14.25
C TYR A 57 -4.49 14.17 15.69
N ALA A 58 -5.36 14.78 16.49
CA ALA A 58 -5.08 15.09 17.88
C ALA A 58 -4.88 13.81 18.71
N GLY A 59 -3.74 13.73 19.39
CA GLY A 59 -3.51 12.75 20.46
C GLY A 59 -3.82 13.38 21.82
N ARG A 60 -2.77 13.73 22.57
CA ARG A 60 -2.89 14.40 23.88
C ARG A 60 -3.09 15.92 23.79
N VAL A 61 -2.79 16.51 22.64
CA VAL A 61 -2.87 17.97 22.41
C VAL A 61 -3.76 18.26 21.21
N SER A 62 -4.43 19.41 21.26
CA SER A 62 -5.42 19.82 20.25
C SER A 62 -4.88 20.80 19.20
N THR A 63 -3.64 21.27 19.34
CA THR A 63 -3.02 22.25 18.43
C THR A 63 -1.61 21.84 18.06
N LEU A 64 -1.19 22.22 16.85
CA LEU A 64 0.22 22.24 16.47
C LEU A 64 0.91 23.41 17.21
N ALA A 65 2.22 23.30 17.45
CA ALA A 65 3.01 24.33 18.12
C ALA A 65 3.20 25.58 17.25
#